data_AF-A0A428TM94-F1
#
_entry.id   AF-A0A428TM94-F1
#
_cell.length_a   1.000
_cell.length_b   1.000
_cell.length_c   1.000
_cell.angle_alpha   90.00
_cell.angle_beta   90.00
_cell.angle_gamma   90.00
#
_symmetry.space_group_name_H-M   'P 1'
#
loop_
_entity.id
_entity.type
_entity.pdbx_description
1 polymer ?
#
loop_
_entity_poly.entity_id
_entity_poly.type
_entity_poly.pdbx_seq_one_letter_code
_entity_poly.pdbx_strand_id
1 'polypeptide(L)'
;MARKLLTDFVDNYDQGFYTQVAEIAEERCRKVLTEGGIPAIITSRAKRPDRLLEKLKGRDNEKNYQTQEDIKKDLVDLAGVRIALYFPSQRREVELLMLKVFANVDVKRLAGHTCDSTLTEEDGQYRNEFAGYRATHLRLELGTDRLPEDQLKYAGSKIEIQVASLLMHAWSEVEHDLAYKTLNGALSVEEVRMLDGINGLMRTGEVMLGQLKASMETRIANQTRPFGTHFEVGTFLQQYAPHDPANEDYRVGSLSWLLYVLQQLKIDNPRALGAVLDNWKSDPTNLTKYPLVHSVVGYLFETNEQVEDPLSSPYSLQALNEKFKGTETEQLSVLCRILAYACEPDTLGRVSLQGRDDLLRKAGVLTVGEEPNVSENDVKQVKEAVLDLWNWFATNESKEARLALGIGRSRGGKRAWRK
;
A
#
# COMPACT_ATOMS: atom_id res chain seq x y z
N MET A 1 32.09 10.42 -30.74
CA MET A 1 31.63 9.12 -30.21
C MET A 1 30.56 9.29 -29.14
N ALA A 2 30.81 10.04 -28.05
CA ALA A 2 29.85 10.26 -26.96
C ALA A 2 28.46 10.78 -27.39
N ARG A 3 28.38 11.82 -28.25
CA ARG A 3 27.07 12.32 -28.76
C ARG A 3 26.24 11.27 -29.51
N LYS A 4 26.89 10.33 -30.21
CA LYS A 4 26.20 9.26 -30.93
C LYS A 4 25.65 8.23 -29.93
N LEU A 5 26.46 7.85 -28.94
CA LEU A 5 26.05 6.95 -27.85
C LEU A 5 24.79 7.46 -27.11
N LEU A 6 24.76 8.75 -26.76
CA LEU A 6 23.60 9.34 -26.06
C LEU A 6 22.34 9.37 -26.93
N THR A 7 22.49 9.70 -28.22
CA THR A 7 21.36 9.76 -29.16
C THR A 7 20.83 8.36 -29.43
N ASP A 8 21.72 7.40 -29.72
CA ASP A 8 21.37 5.99 -29.91
C ASP A 8 20.68 5.40 -28.66
N PHE A 9 21.07 5.83 -27.44
CA PHE A 9 20.40 5.40 -26.22
C PHE A 9 18.97 5.93 -26.12
N VAL A 10 18.74 7.20 -26.46
CA VAL A 10 17.41 7.81 -26.44
C VAL A 10 16.52 7.25 -27.55
N ASP A 11 17.07 6.94 -28.72
CA ASP A 11 16.31 6.33 -29.82
C ASP A 11 15.87 4.90 -29.50
N ASN A 12 16.66 4.17 -28.70
CA ASN A 12 16.32 2.84 -28.19
C ASN A 12 15.57 2.86 -26.85
N TYR A 13 15.20 4.04 -26.34
CA TYR A 13 14.46 4.18 -25.09
C TYR A 13 13.00 3.80 -25.30
N ASP A 14 12.60 2.65 -24.76
CA ASP A 14 11.20 2.22 -24.77
C ASP A 14 10.42 2.92 -23.64
N GLN A 15 9.82 4.06 -23.97
CA GLN A 15 8.97 4.80 -23.03
C GLN A 15 7.76 3.96 -22.58
N GLY A 16 7.22 3.08 -23.44
CA GLY A 16 6.10 2.21 -23.11
C GLY A 16 6.46 1.22 -22.01
N PHE A 17 7.63 0.58 -22.14
CA PHE A 17 8.17 -0.32 -21.11
C PHE A 17 8.27 0.38 -19.74
N TYR A 18 8.87 1.56 -19.66
CA TYR A 18 9.02 2.27 -18.38
C TYR A 18 7.70 2.85 -17.86
N THR A 19 6.72 3.08 -18.73
CA THR A 19 5.36 3.46 -18.31
C THR A 19 4.72 2.28 -17.56
N GLN A 20 4.78 1.07 -18.12
CA GLN A 20 4.27 -0.12 -17.42
C GLN A 20 5.00 -0.40 -16.10
N VAL A 21 6.33 -0.23 -16.06
CA VAL A 21 7.11 -0.36 -14.81
C VAL A 21 6.62 0.63 -13.75
N ALA A 22 6.36 1.88 -14.13
CA ALA A 22 5.90 2.93 -13.23
C ALA A 22 4.47 2.68 -12.73
N GLU A 23 3.57 2.20 -13.61
CA GLU A 23 2.19 1.82 -13.27
C GLU A 23 2.13 0.64 -12.28
N ILE A 24 2.92 -0.41 -12.52
CA ILE A 24 3.03 -1.56 -11.60
C ILE A 24 3.54 -1.10 -10.23
N ALA A 25 4.54 -0.22 -10.21
CA ALA A 25 5.05 0.35 -8.97
C ALA A 25 3.99 1.21 -8.25
N GLU A 26 3.22 2.00 -9.00
CA GLU A 26 2.11 2.80 -8.47
C GLU A 26 1.05 1.93 -7.79
N GLU A 27 0.60 0.87 -8.46
CA GLU A 27 -0.39 -0.06 -7.94
C GLU A 27 0.10 -0.71 -6.65
N ARG A 28 1.36 -1.14 -6.62
CA ARG A 28 2.00 -1.75 -5.45
C ARG A 28 2.09 -0.76 -4.29
N CYS A 29 2.48 0.49 -4.55
CA CYS A 29 2.47 1.56 -3.55
C CYS A 29 1.06 1.83 -3.01
N ARG A 30 0.07 1.91 -3.91
CA ARG A 30 -1.34 2.17 -3.57
C ARG A 30 -1.91 1.09 -2.67
N LYS A 31 -1.66 -0.18 -2.99
CA LYS A 31 -2.08 -1.32 -2.18
C LYS A 31 -1.50 -1.24 -0.77
N VAL A 32 -0.18 -1.07 -0.66
CA VAL A 32 0.54 -1.03 0.62
C VAL A 32 0.11 0.15 1.50
N LEU A 33 -0.05 1.34 0.92
CA LEU A 33 -0.48 2.52 1.70
C LEU A 33 -1.94 2.42 2.13
N THR A 34 -2.81 1.83 1.30
CA THR A 34 -4.21 1.58 1.66
C THR A 34 -4.31 0.57 2.81
N GLU A 35 -3.55 -0.54 2.74
CA GLU A 35 -3.45 -1.52 3.82
C GLU A 35 -2.85 -0.89 5.09
N GLY A 36 -1.82 -0.06 4.94
CA GLY A 36 -1.20 0.68 6.05
C GLY A 36 -2.07 1.79 6.66
N GLY A 37 -3.21 2.12 6.05
CA GLY A 37 -4.07 3.21 6.55
C GLY A 37 -3.48 4.60 6.34
N ILE A 38 -2.67 4.79 5.29
CA ILE A 38 -2.03 6.06 4.99
C ILE A 38 -2.68 6.66 3.74
N PRO A 39 -3.54 7.69 3.88
CA PRO A 39 -4.12 8.35 2.72
C PRO A 39 -3.06 9.17 1.98
N ALA A 40 -2.94 8.95 0.68
CA ALA A 40 -2.00 9.67 -0.18
C ALA A 40 -2.52 9.74 -1.62
N ILE A 41 -2.09 10.79 -2.35
CA ILE A 41 -2.24 10.85 -3.80
C ILE A 41 -0.98 10.24 -4.40
N ILE A 42 -1.15 9.24 -5.26
CA ILE A 42 -0.05 8.53 -5.90
C ILE A 42 -0.21 8.70 -7.41
N THR A 43 0.88 9.09 -8.06
CA THR A 43 0.96 9.25 -9.51
C THR A 43 2.26 8.62 -10.00
N SER A 44 2.25 8.12 -11.23
CA SER A 44 3.43 7.55 -11.87
C SER A 44 3.69 8.17 -13.23
N ARG A 45 4.95 8.09 -13.68
CA ARG A 45 5.35 8.52 -15.03
C ARG A 45 6.64 7.86 -15.47
N ALA A 46 6.77 7.67 -16.78
CA ALA A 46 8.05 7.44 -17.44
C ALA A 46 8.76 8.77 -17.74
N LYS A 47 10.09 8.76 -17.79
CA LYS A 47 10.87 9.93 -18.21
C LYS A 47 10.58 10.25 -19.67
N ARG A 48 10.35 11.52 -19.98
CA ARG A 48 10.14 11.94 -21.38
C ARG A 48 11.48 11.93 -22.15
N PRO A 49 11.52 11.47 -23.42
CA PRO A 49 12.76 11.36 -24.21
C PRO A 49 13.52 12.68 -24.39
N ASP A 50 12.80 13.79 -24.57
CA ASP A 50 13.37 15.14 -24.70
C ASP A 50 14.17 15.54 -23.44
N ARG A 51 13.57 15.32 -22.27
CA ARG A 51 14.20 15.60 -20.97
C ARG A 51 15.31 14.61 -20.62
N LEU A 52 15.22 13.39 -21.10
CA LEU A 52 16.26 12.37 -20.92
C LEU A 52 17.56 12.79 -21.61
N LEU A 53 17.47 13.27 -22.86
CA LEU A 53 18.64 13.71 -23.62
C LEU A 53 19.35 14.90 -22.96
N GLU A 54 18.60 15.89 -22.46
CA GLU A 54 19.16 17.05 -21.75
C GLU A 54 19.88 16.63 -20.46
N LYS A 55 19.26 15.74 -19.68
CA LYS A 55 19.86 15.18 -18.46
C LYS A 55 21.15 14.40 -18.74
N LEU A 56 21.15 13.60 -19.80
CA LEU A 56 22.31 12.82 -20.22
C LEU A 56 23.46 13.72 -20.64
N LYS A 57 23.21 14.77 -21.42
CA LYS A 57 24.22 15.77 -21.79
C LYS A 57 24.85 16.43 -20.57
N GLY A 58 24.04 16.79 -19.58
CA GLY A 58 24.53 17.39 -18.33
C GLY A 58 25.44 16.43 -17.56
N ARG A 59 25.03 15.16 -17.40
CA ARG A 59 25.80 14.16 -16.64
C ARG A 59 27.01 13.61 -17.36
N ASP A 60 26.98 13.54 -18.69
CA ASP A 60 28.12 13.06 -19.49
C ASP A 60 29.35 13.95 -19.28
N ASN A 61 29.15 15.26 -19.05
CA ASN A 61 30.23 16.18 -18.71
C ASN A 61 30.96 15.81 -17.40
N GLU A 62 30.27 15.18 -16.45
CA GLU A 62 30.84 14.77 -15.15
C GLU A 62 31.29 13.31 -15.15
N LYS A 63 30.51 12.41 -15.77
CA LYS A 63 30.70 10.96 -15.68
C LYS A 63 31.39 10.33 -16.88
N ASN A 64 31.41 11.02 -18.03
CA ASN A 64 32.07 10.60 -19.27
C ASN A 64 31.71 9.16 -19.67
N TYR A 65 30.45 8.94 -20.08
CA TYR A 65 29.92 7.60 -20.34
C TYR A 65 30.63 6.93 -21.53
N GLN A 66 31.00 5.66 -21.37
CA GLN A 66 31.69 4.89 -22.40
C GLN A 66 30.76 3.89 -23.09
N THR A 67 29.76 3.36 -22.36
CA THR A 67 28.82 2.34 -22.86
C THR A 67 27.36 2.66 -22.54
N GLN A 68 26.42 2.03 -23.26
CA GLN A 68 24.99 2.15 -22.93
C GLN A 68 24.65 1.55 -21.56
N GLU A 69 25.44 0.58 -21.09
CA GLU A 69 25.23 -0.07 -19.81
C GLU A 69 25.59 0.85 -18.64
N ASP A 70 26.62 1.69 -18.81
CA ASP A 70 26.98 2.73 -17.83
C ASP A 70 25.84 3.73 -17.65
N ILE A 71 25.18 4.11 -18.75
CA ILE A 71 24.01 4.99 -18.75
C ILE A 71 22.85 4.32 -18.00
N LYS A 72 22.53 3.05 -18.31
CA LYS A 72 21.45 2.31 -17.63
C LYS A 72 21.72 2.15 -16.14
N LYS A 73 22.97 1.95 -15.74
CA LYS A 73 23.36 1.80 -14.33
C LYS A 73 23.22 3.12 -13.56
N ASP A 74 23.54 4.25 -14.18
CA ASP A 74 23.47 5.57 -13.56
C ASP A 74 22.05 6.16 -13.49
N LEU A 75 21.21 5.87 -14.49
CA LEU A 75 19.85 6.39 -14.55
C LEU A 75 18.89 5.56 -13.69
N VAL A 76 18.43 6.18 -12.62
CA VAL A 76 17.51 5.59 -11.64
C VAL A 76 16.08 6.11 -11.75
N ASP A 77 15.86 7.20 -12.49
CA ASP A 77 14.57 7.92 -12.62
C ASP A 77 13.91 7.73 -14.00
N LEU A 78 14.16 6.59 -14.66
CA LEU A 78 13.50 6.26 -15.93
C LEU A 78 12.02 5.93 -15.74
N ALA A 79 11.70 5.24 -14.64
CA ALA A 79 10.36 5.08 -14.10
C ALA A 79 10.30 5.79 -12.74
N GLY A 80 9.28 6.63 -12.54
CA GLY A 80 9.11 7.42 -11.34
C GLY A 80 7.72 7.34 -10.76
N VAL A 81 7.62 7.27 -9.42
CA VAL A 81 6.37 7.34 -8.67
C VAL A 81 6.44 8.50 -7.68
N ARG A 82 5.40 9.32 -7.61
CA ARG A 82 5.26 10.39 -6.63
C ARG A 82 4.17 10.05 -5.64
N ILE A 83 4.53 10.02 -4.36
CA ILE A 83 3.62 9.83 -3.24
C ILE A 83 3.46 11.19 -2.55
N ALA A 84 2.27 11.76 -2.67
CA ALA A 84 1.89 13.03 -2.07
C ALA A 84 1.05 12.79 -0.80
N LEU A 85 1.68 13.00 0.35
CA LEU A 85 1.06 12.82 1.66
C LEU A 85 0.22 14.04 2.06
N TYR A 86 -0.96 13.80 2.62
CA TYR A 86 -1.74 14.86 3.26
C TYR A 86 -1.07 15.33 4.57
N PHE A 87 -0.49 14.40 5.32
CA PHE A 87 0.18 14.68 6.58
C PHE A 87 1.69 14.37 6.49
N PRO A 88 2.57 15.39 6.56
CA PRO A 88 4.01 15.21 6.44
C PRO A 88 4.63 14.27 7.48
N SER A 89 4.01 14.14 8.66
CA SER A 89 4.49 13.27 9.75
C SER A 89 4.55 11.78 9.36
N GLN A 90 3.77 11.35 8.37
CA GLN A 90 3.70 9.95 7.92
C GLN A 90 4.82 9.57 6.93
N ARG A 91 5.72 10.51 6.57
CA ARG A 91 6.80 10.27 5.60
C ARG A 91 7.72 9.11 5.98
N ARG A 92 8.07 9.00 7.27
CA ARG A 92 8.95 7.94 7.77
C ARG A 92 8.29 6.56 7.72
N GLU A 93 6.99 6.50 8.04
CA GLU A 93 6.18 5.29 7.96
C GLU A 93 6.10 4.79 6.50
N VAL A 94 5.84 5.69 5.55
CA VAL A 94 5.83 5.37 4.11
C VAL A 94 7.20 4.87 3.64
N GLU A 95 8.29 5.54 4.03
CA GLU A 95 9.65 5.10 3.68
C GLU A 95 9.87 3.64 4.10
N LEU A 96 9.59 3.30 5.35
CA LEU A 96 9.76 1.95 5.89
C LEU A 96 8.86 0.92 5.18
N LEU A 97 7.63 1.29 4.85
CA LEU A 97 6.74 0.43 4.07
C LEU A 97 7.31 0.13 2.68
N MET A 98 7.88 1.12 1.99
CA MET A 98 8.50 0.91 0.68
C MET A 98 9.72 -0.02 0.76
N LEU A 99 10.55 0.10 1.81
CA LEU A 99 11.69 -0.79 2.04
C LEU A 99 11.30 -2.27 2.12
N LYS A 100 10.10 -2.55 2.62
CA LYS A 100 9.59 -3.92 2.83
C LYS A 100 8.92 -4.52 1.60
N VAL A 101 8.75 -3.74 0.54
CA VAL A 101 7.92 -4.08 -0.62
C VAL A 101 8.75 -4.24 -1.89
N PHE A 102 9.82 -3.46 -2.01
CA PHE A 102 10.72 -3.46 -3.17
C PHE A 102 12.10 -4.02 -2.80
N ALA A 103 12.87 -4.39 -3.81
CA ALA A 103 14.23 -4.92 -3.65
C ALA A 103 15.28 -3.81 -3.84
N ASN A 104 16.53 -4.09 -3.43
CA ASN A 104 17.74 -3.29 -3.69
C ASN A 104 17.56 -1.78 -3.46
N VAL A 105 17.30 -1.41 -2.20
CA VAL A 105 16.92 -0.04 -1.85
C VAL A 105 18.12 0.85 -1.54
N ASP A 106 18.28 1.92 -2.31
CA ASP A 106 19.12 3.07 -2.00
C ASP A 106 18.25 4.27 -1.57
N VAL A 107 18.40 4.73 -0.34
CA VAL A 107 17.62 5.84 0.22
C VAL A 107 18.41 7.14 0.14
N LYS A 108 17.94 8.09 -0.67
CA LYS A 108 18.46 9.46 -0.70
C LYS A 108 17.45 10.42 -0.05
N ARG A 109 17.76 10.86 1.17
CA ARG A 109 16.97 11.91 1.85
C ARG A 109 17.43 13.27 1.34
N LEU A 110 16.57 13.97 0.61
CA LEU A 110 16.85 15.34 0.21
C LEU A 110 16.37 16.27 1.32
N ALA A 111 17.33 16.82 2.06
CA ALA A 111 17.10 17.89 3.02
C ALA A 111 17.94 19.09 2.58
N GLY A 112 17.28 20.15 2.12
CA GLY A 112 17.98 21.39 1.81
C GLY A 112 18.73 21.39 0.48
N HIS A 113 18.41 20.51 -0.46
CA HIS A 113 18.84 20.74 -1.84
C HIS A 113 18.02 21.89 -2.40
N THR A 114 18.64 23.07 -2.41
CA THR A 114 18.40 24.06 -3.44
C THR A 114 18.65 23.35 -4.78
N CYS A 115 17.72 23.46 -5.72
CA CYS A 115 18.15 23.61 -7.09
C CYS A 115 19.28 24.66 -7.09
N ASP A 116 20.27 24.53 -7.96
CA ASP A 116 21.47 25.38 -8.02
C ASP A 116 21.19 26.87 -8.32
N SER A 117 20.01 27.40 -8.00
CA SER A 117 19.71 28.83 -7.90
C SER A 117 20.29 29.46 -6.63
N THR A 118 21.33 28.88 -6.02
CA THR A 118 22.19 29.66 -5.14
C THR A 118 23.01 30.59 -6.02
N LEU A 119 22.46 31.77 -6.24
CA LEU A 119 23.23 32.96 -6.58
C LEU A 119 24.22 33.16 -5.41
N THR A 120 25.46 32.70 -5.58
CA THR A 120 26.49 32.73 -4.54
C THR A 120 27.04 34.14 -4.31
N GLU A 121 27.57 34.35 -3.10
CA GLU A 121 27.74 35.61 -2.35
C GLU A 121 28.58 36.74 -2.97
N GLU A 122 29.08 36.63 -4.20
CA GLU A 122 30.05 37.61 -4.73
C GLU A 122 29.42 38.94 -5.21
N ASP A 123 28.09 39.00 -5.43
CA ASP A 123 27.41 40.16 -6.04
C ASP A 123 26.28 40.82 -5.21
N GLY A 124 26.14 40.53 -3.90
CA GLY A 124 25.13 41.19 -3.05
C GLY A 124 23.67 40.76 -3.31
N GLN A 125 23.46 39.48 -3.64
CA GLN A 125 22.15 38.92 -3.99
C GLN A 125 21.48 38.15 -2.84
N TYR A 126 20.14 38.05 -2.91
CA TYR A 126 19.26 37.53 -1.86
C TYR A 126 19.54 36.06 -1.49
N ARG A 127 19.65 35.78 -0.19
CA ARG A 127 19.77 34.43 0.35
C ARG A 127 18.40 33.90 0.75
N ASN A 128 18.03 32.73 0.22
CA ASN A 128 16.78 32.05 0.59
C ASN A 128 16.77 31.73 2.10
N GLU A 129 15.71 32.14 2.78
CA GLU A 129 15.46 31.89 4.21
C GLU A 129 14.77 30.53 4.42
N PHE A 130 13.91 30.14 3.48
CA PHE A 130 13.14 28.90 3.55
C PHE A 130 13.62 27.83 2.58
N ALA A 131 14.82 28.00 2.03
CA ALA A 131 15.39 27.20 0.95
C ALA A 131 15.21 25.68 1.10
N GLY A 132 14.98 25.03 -0.05
CA GLY A 132 15.18 23.60 -0.22
C GLY A 132 13.90 22.78 -0.37
N TYR A 133 13.94 21.88 -1.34
CA TYR A 133 12.92 20.84 -1.54
C TYR A 133 13.02 19.78 -0.42
N ARG A 134 11.89 19.48 0.22
CA ARG A 134 11.80 18.47 1.29
C ARG A 134 11.10 17.22 0.78
N ALA A 135 11.90 16.25 0.32
CA ALA A 135 11.40 14.95 -0.10
C ALA A 135 12.36 13.82 0.24
N THR A 136 11.80 12.63 0.41
CA THR A 136 12.59 11.40 0.48
C THR A 136 12.55 10.75 -0.91
N HIS A 137 13.71 10.59 -1.54
CA HIS A 137 13.84 9.86 -2.79
C HIS A 137 14.31 8.45 -2.48
N LEU A 138 13.51 7.47 -2.84
CA LEU A 138 13.81 6.06 -2.70
C LEU A 138 14.15 5.53 -4.09
N ARG A 139 15.32 4.93 -4.24
CA ARG A 139 15.73 4.26 -5.48
C ARG A 139 15.62 2.77 -5.21
N LEU A 140 14.75 2.12 -5.94
CA LEU A 140 14.26 0.77 -5.67
C LEU A 140 14.30 -0.06 -6.94
N GLU A 141 14.19 -1.37 -6.80
CA GLU A 141 14.03 -2.29 -7.94
C GLU A 141 12.77 -3.14 -7.80
N LEU A 142 12.15 -3.47 -8.94
CA LEU A 142 11.06 -4.46 -8.99
C LEU A 142 11.61 -5.86 -8.70
N GLY A 143 11.23 -6.43 -7.56
CA GLY A 143 11.49 -7.82 -7.23
C GLY A 143 10.67 -8.80 -8.09
N THR A 144 11.18 -10.01 -8.28
CA THR A 144 10.51 -11.11 -9.00
C THR A 144 9.44 -11.81 -8.17
N ASP A 145 9.44 -11.64 -6.85
CA ASP A 145 8.64 -12.39 -5.87
C ASP A 145 7.13 -12.15 -5.94
N ARG A 146 6.71 -11.00 -6.50
CA ARG A 146 5.29 -10.60 -6.56
C ARG A 146 4.83 -10.18 -7.96
N LEU A 147 5.59 -10.55 -8.98
CA LEU A 147 5.21 -10.30 -10.37
C LEU A 147 4.54 -11.55 -10.96
N PRO A 148 3.36 -11.42 -11.59
CA PRO A 148 2.79 -12.43 -12.46
C PRO A 148 3.78 -12.86 -13.57
N GLU A 149 3.62 -14.09 -14.10
CA GLU A 149 4.52 -14.63 -15.14
C GLU A 149 4.65 -13.73 -16.37
N ASP A 150 3.54 -13.10 -16.79
CA ASP A 150 3.48 -12.19 -17.93
C ASP A 150 4.18 -10.83 -17.67
N GLN A 151 4.47 -10.53 -16.41
CA GLN A 151 5.12 -9.30 -15.96
C GLN A 151 6.59 -9.49 -15.57
N LEU A 152 7.12 -10.72 -15.61
CA LEU A 152 8.52 -11.01 -15.24
C LEU A 152 9.55 -10.23 -16.08
N LYS A 153 9.20 -9.82 -17.30
CA LYS A 153 10.03 -8.94 -18.15
C LYS A 153 10.35 -7.58 -17.53
N TYR A 154 9.57 -7.13 -16.55
CA TYR A 154 9.79 -5.86 -15.85
C TYR A 154 10.66 -6.00 -14.59
N ALA A 155 10.97 -7.24 -14.18
CA ALA A 155 11.78 -7.50 -12.98
C ALA A 155 13.20 -6.90 -13.11
N GLY A 156 13.74 -6.44 -11.97
CA GLY A 156 15.06 -5.78 -11.91
C GLY A 156 15.07 -4.34 -12.45
N SER A 157 13.93 -3.82 -12.92
CA SER A 157 13.84 -2.42 -13.35
C SER A 157 13.96 -1.47 -12.17
N LYS A 158 14.80 -0.43 -12.31
CA LYS A 158 14.97 0.63 -11.32
C LYS A 158 13.81 1.62 -11.34
N ILE A 159 13.38 2.03 -10.16
CA ILE A 159 12.29 2.98 -9.92
C ILE A 159 12.76 4.04 -8.93
N GLU A 160 12.46 5.31 -9.20
CA GLU A 160 12.57 6.37 -8.21
C GLU A 160 11.19 6.69 -7.61
N ILE A 161 11.03 6.48 -6.30
CA ILE A 161 9.83 6.87 -5.56
C ILE A 161 10.13 8.15 -4.76
N GLN A 162 9.39 9.21 -5.04
CA GLN A 162 9.51 10.51 -4.38
C GLN A 162 8.38 10.67 -3.36
N VAL A 163 8.73 10.71 -2.08
CA VAL A 163 7.78 10.87 -0.98
C VAL A 163 7.89 12.30 -0.42
N ALA A 164 6.84 13.09 -0.62
CA ALA A 164 6.73 14.45 -0.09
C ALA A 164 5.29 14.75 0.32
N SER A 165 5.05 15.88 0.98
CA SER A 165 3.67 16.33 1.20
C SER A 165 3.07 16.86 -0.10
N LEU A 166 1.74 16.95 -0.14
CA LEU A 166 1.03 17.58 -1.25
C LEU A 166 1.51 19.02 -1.50
N LEU A 167 1.75 19.78 -0.42
CA LEU A 167 2.25 21.15 -0.48
C LEU A 167 3.66 21.22 -1.09
N MET A 168 4.54 20.31 -0.69
CA MET A 168 5.92 20.26 -1.20
C MET A 168 5.97 19.81 -2.66
N HIS A 169 5.12 18.88 -3.08
CA HIS A 169 5.01 18.52 -4.49
C HIS A 169 4.53 19.71 -5.34
N ALA A 170 3.49 20.41 -4.89
CA ALA A 170 2.98 21.59 -5.58
C ALA A 170 4.05 22.68 -5.74
N TRP A 171 4.80 22.99 -4.68
CA TRP A 171 5.88 23.95 -4.74
C TRP A 171 7.02 23.49 -5.66
N SER A 172 7.45 22.22 -5.57
CA SER A 172 8.53 21.70 -6.40
C SER A 172 8.19 21.63 -7.89
N GLU A 173 6.91 21.43 -8.23
CA GLU A 173 6.46 21.46 -9.62
C GLU A 173 6.62 22.87 -10.19
N VAL A 174 6.23 23.90 -9.42
CA VAL A 174 6.34 25.31 -9.81
C VAL A 174 7.80 25.75 -9.88
N GLU A 175 8.60 25.43 -8.87
CA GLU A 175 10.03 25.72 -8.83
C GLU A 175 10.74 25.08 -10.03
N HIS A 176 10.52 23.79 -10.27
CA HIS A 176 11.13 23.08 -11.40
C HIS A 176 10.69 23.67 -12.75
N ASP A 177 9.41 24.01 -12.92
CA ASP A 177 8.93 24.61 -14.16
C ASP A 177 9.54 25.99 -14.42
N LEU A 178 9.69 26.81 -13.39
CA LEU A 178 10.31 28.14 -13.48
C LEU A 178 11.82 28.05 -13.71
N ALA A 179 12.50 27.15 -13.03
CA ALA A 179 13.93 26.90 -13.21
C ALA A 179 14.25 26.31 -14.59
N TYR A 180 13.33 25.57 -15.21
CA TYR A 180 13.55 24.93 -16.51
C TYR A 180 13.05 25.73 -17.70
N LYS A 181 11.99 26.53 -17.56
CA LYS A 181 11.45 27.39 -18.65
C LYS A 181 12.25 28.68 -18.79
N THR A 182 13.57 28.62 -18.61
CA THR A 182 14.55 29.70 -18.89
C THR A 182 14.70 30.00 -20.39
N LEU A 183 13.66 29.71 -21.19
CA LEU A 183 13.53 30.20 -22.57
C LEU A 183 13.57 31.74 -22.66
N ASN A 184 13.42 32.45 -21.52
CA ASN A 184 13.47 33.91 -21.40
C ASN A 184 14.61 34.46 -20.50
N GLY A 185 15.55 33.64 -20.01
CA GLY A 185 16.63 34.07 -19.11
C GLY A 185 16.60 33.44 -17.71
N ALA A 186 17.56 33.81 -16.85
CA ALA A 186 17.61 33.38 -15.45
C ALA A 186 16.51 34.06 -14.61
N LEU A 187 16.08 33.42 -13.53
CA LEU A 187 15.09 33.98 -12.60
C LEU A 187 15.58 35.31 -12.02
N SER A 188 14.68 36.29 -11.91
CA SER A 188 14.96 37.55 -11.22
C SER A 188 15.09 37.35 -9.71
N VAL A 189 15.77 38.26 -9.03
CA VAL A 189 15.91 38.23 -7.56
C VAL A 189 14.52 38.29 -6.88
N GLU A 190 13.58 39.04 -7.46
CA GLU A 190 12.19 39.11 -6.99
C GLU A 190 11.45 37.78 -7.15
N GLU A 191 11.64 37.08 -8.27
CA GLU A 191 11.04 35.76 -8.49
C GLU A 191 11.59 34.73 -7.50
N VAL A 192 12.90 34.74 -7.25
CA VAL A 192 13.55 33.89 -6.23
C VAL A 192 13.01 34.19 -4.84
N ARG A 193 12.88 35.48 -4.47
CA ARG A 193 12.27 35.91 -3.20
C ARG A 193 10.83 35.44 -3.04
N MET A 194 10.03 35.53 -4.09
CA MET A 194 8.65 35.06 -4.06
C MET A 194 8.60 33.54 -3.90
N LEU A 195 9.43 32.79 -4.64
CA LEU A 195 9.51 31.34 -4.50
C LEU A 195 9.91 30.90 -3.09
N ASP A 196 10.87 31.58 -2.47
CA ASP A 196 11.27 31.32 -1.10
C ASP A 196 10.15 31.63 -0.09
N GLY A 197 9.47 32.77 -0.27
CA GLY A 197 8.29 33.13 0.52
C GLY A 197 7.16 32.10 0.42
N ILE A 198 6.88 31.60 -0.78
CA ILE A 198 5.89 30.51 -0.99
C ILE A 198 6.36 29.24 -0.28
N ASN A 199 7.65 28.89 -0.32
CA ASN A 199 8.15 27.73 0.42
C ASN A 199 7.94 27.89 1.93
N GLY A 200 8.16 29.10 2.47
CA GLY A 200 7.84 29.45 3.86
C GLY A 200 6.36 29.22 4.21
N LEU A 201 5.44 29.61 3.32
CA LEU A 201 4.00 29.34 3.48
C LEU A 201 3.69 27.84 3.43
N MET A 202 4.29 27.10 2.50
CA MET A 202 4.10 25.64 2.42
C MET A 202 4.56 24.94 3.69
N ARG A 203 5.73 25.31 4.22
CA ARG A 203 6.27 24.79 5.48
C ARG A 203 5.38 25.12 6.68
N THR A 204 4.83 26.33 6.71
CA THR A 204 3.84 26.72 7.73
C THR A 204 2.59 25.86 7.65
N GLY A 205 2.07 25.63 6.43
CA GLY A 205 0.95 24.73 6.18
C GLY A 205 1.23 23.29 6.64
N GLU A 206 2.43 22.76 6.37
CA GLU A 206 2.85 21.44 6.86
C GLU A 206 2.82 21.33 8.39
N VAL A 207 3.26 22.37 9.11
CA VAL A 207 3.22 22.40 10.58
C VAL A 207 1.78 22.41 11.09
N MET A 208 0.92 23.26 10.50
CA MET A 208 -0.50 23.34 10.88
C MET A 208 -1.24 22.03 10.60
N LEU A 209 -0.96 21.37 9.47
CA LEU A 209 -1.52 20.06 9.14
C LEU A 209 -1.06 18.98 10.15
N GLY A 210 0.18 19.05 10.63
CA GLY A 210 0.68 18.19 11.71
C GLY A 210 -0.09 18.38 13.02
N GLN A 211 -0.36 19.62 13.41
CA GLN A 211 -1.16 19.93 14.61
C GLN A 211 -2.62 19.48 14.45
N LEU A 212 -3.21 19.69 13.27
CA LEU A 212 -4.56 19.25 12.96
C LEU A 212 -4.69 17.72 13.04
N LYS A 213 -3.70 16.99 12.50
CA LYS A 213 -3.64 15.52 12.63
C LYS A 213 -3.68 15.09 14.09
N ALA A 214 -2.80 15.64 14.94
CA ALA A 214 -2.76 15.29 16.36
C ALA A 214 -4.11 15.55 17.07
N SER A 215 -4.78 16.66 16.71
CA SER A 215 -6.14 16.96 17.21
C SER A 215 -7.19 15.96 16.72
N MET A 216 -7.12 15.53 15.46
CA MET A 216 -8.01 14.50 14.91
C MET A 216 -7.80 13.14 15.58
N GLU A 217 -6.56 12.73 15.80
CA GLU A 217 -6.23 11.47 16.50
C GLU A 217 -6.81 11.45 17.91
N THR A 218 -6.67 12.56 18.63
CA THR A 218 -7.26 12.75 19.98
C THR A 218 -8.78 12.66 19.94
N ARG A 219 -9.41 13.21 18.89
CA ARG A 219 -10.87 13.14 18.72
C ARG A 219 -11.34 11.73 18.41
N ILE A 220 -10.63 11.00 17.54
CA ILE A 220 -10.93 9.60 17.21
C ILE A 220 -10.77 8.71 18.45
N ALA A 221 -9.79 8.99 19.31
CA ALA A 221 -9.61 8.27 20.57
C ALA A 221 -10.85 8.37 21.48
N ASN A 222 -11.47 9.55 21.52
CA ASN A 222 -12.48 9.91 22.51
C ASN A 222 -13.93 9.92 21.95
N GLN A 223 -14.12 9.60 20.67
CA GLN A 223 -15.46 9.59 20.07
C GLN A 223 -16.24 8.34 20.45
N THR A 224 -17.56 8.46 20.52
CA THR A 224 -18.49 7.35 20.82
C THR A 224 -19.19 6.80 19.58
N ARG A 225 -19.10 7.50 18.44
CA ARG A 225 -19.67 7.04 17.17
C ARG A 225 -18.87 5.87 16.58
N PRO A 226 -19.49 5.08 15.70
CA PRO A 226 -18.77 4.11 14.90
C PRO A 226 -17.68 4.75 14.02
N PHE A 227 -16.64 3.97 13.73
CA PHE A 227 -15.59 4.32 12.78
C PHE A 227 -16.21 4.53 11.39
N GLY A 228 -15.95 5.71 10.81
CA GLY A 228 -16.50 6.08 9.51
C GLY A 228 -15.74 5.47 8.34
N THR A 229 -14.44 5.21 8.53
CA THR A 229 -13.56 4.66 7.50
C THR A 229 -12.52 3.74 8.14
N HIS A 230 -11.89 2.89 7.33
CA HIS A 230 -10.82 2.01 7.79
C HIS A 230 -9.57 2.80 8.23
N PHE A 231 -9.40 4.03 7.74
CA PHE A 231 -8.35 4.94 8.20
C PHE A 231 -8.55 5.34 9.67
N GLU A 232 -9.79 5.60 10.12
CA GLU A 232 -10.05 5.90 11.53
C GLU A 232 -9.69 4.71 12.45
N VAL A 233 -9.91 3.47 11.98
CA VAL A 233 -9.50 2.26 12.70
C VAL A 233 -7.97 2.19 12.81
N GLY A 234 -7.26 2.45 11.71
CA GLY A 234 -5.78 2.49 11.71
C GLY A 234 -5.23 3.52 12.68
N THR A 235 -5.78 4.74 12.65
CA THR A 235 -5.43 5.80 13.59
C THR A 235 -5.67 5.38 15.05
N PHE A 236 -6.79 4.74 15.35
CA PHE A 236 -7.09 4.27 16.69
C PHE A 236 -6.12 3.15 17.14
N LEU A 237 -5.81 2.20 16.26
CA LEU A 237 -4.87 1.10 16.54
C LEU A 237 -3.46 1.59 16.87
N GLN A 238 -3.00 2.70 16.27
CA GLN A 238 -1.66 3.25 16.55
C GLN A 238 -1.46 3.62 18.03
N GLN A 239 -2.53 3.84 18.81
CA GLN A 239 -2.44 4.09 20.26
C GLN A 239 -2.08 2.83 21.06
N TYR A 240 -2.46 1.66 20.53
CA TYR A 240 -2.25 0.37 21.17
C TYR A 240 -0.99 -0.31 20.66
N ALA A 241 -0.76 -0.22 19.36
CA ALA A 241 0.37 -0.82 18.64
C ALA A 241 1.00 0.23 17.71
N PRO A 242 1.74 1.21 18.28
CA PRO A 242 2.40 2.24 17.48
C PRO A 242 3.37 1.59 16.50
N HIS A 243 3.59 2.25 15.38
CA HIS A 243 4.59 1.81 14.43
C HIS A 243 5.96 1.75 15.10
N ASP A 244 6.58 0.56 15.10
CA ASP A 244 7.94 0.36 15.57
C ASP A 244 8.90 0.25 14.38
N PRO A 245 9.69 1.31 14.09
CA PRO A 245 10.67 1.31 13.01
C PRO A 245 11.79 0.29 13.17
N ALA A 246 12.07 -0.17 14.39
CA ALA A 246 13.11 -1.16 14.65
C ALA A 246 12.65 -2.58 14.33
N ASN A 247 11.33 -2.80 14.21
CA ASN A 247 10.76 -4.09 13.89
C ASN A 247 10.55 -4.24 12.37
N GLU A 248 11.46 -4.98 11.73
CA GLU A 248 11.42 -5.26 10.30
C GLU A 248 10.16 -6.04 9.87
N ASP A 249 9.57 -6.81 10.78
CA ASP A 249 8.34 -7.58 10.53
C ASP A 249 7.06 -6.77 10.78
N TYR A 250 7.14 -5.55 11.31
CA TYR A 250 5.95 -4.72 11.60
C TYR A 250 5.12 -4.49 10.33
N ARG A 251 3.89 -5.00 10.31
CA ARG A 251 2.90 -4.75 9.26
C ARG A 251 1.53 -4.59 9.88
N VAL A 252 0.78 -3.57 9.44
CA VAL A 252 -0.59 -3.37 9.93
C VAL A 252 -1.51 -4.46 9.38
N GLY A 253 -1.49 -4.70 8.06
CA GLY A 253 -2.45 -5.60 7.39
C GLY A 253 -3.72 -4.85 7.00
N SER A 254 -4.70 -5.53 6.40
CA SER A 254 -5.89 -4.88 5.83
C SER A 254 -6.83 -4.27 6.89
N LEU A 255 -6.73 -2.97 7.12
CA LEU A 255 -7.64 -2.22 7.99
C LEU A 255 -9.10 -2.26 7.51
N SER A 256 -9.31 -2.42 6.20
CA SER A 256 -10.64 -2.59 5.62
C SER A 256 -11.31 -3.87 6.13
N TRP A 257 -10.53 -4.95 6.30
CA TRP A 257 -11.03 -6.21 6.87
C TRP A 257 -11.31 -6.09 8.35
N LEU A 258 -10.41 -5.43 9.09
CA LEU A 258 -10.64 -5.19 10.50
C LEU A 258 -11.93 -4.40 10.70
N LEU A 259 -12.10 -3.26 10.01
CA LEU A 259 -13.35 -2.49 10.11
C LEU A 259 -14.58 -3.35 9.81
N TYR A 260 -14.49 -4.18 8.78
CA TYR A 260 -15.59 -5.06 8.41
C TYR A 260 -15.94 -6.09 9.51
N VAL A 261 -14.93 -6.72 10.12
CA VAL A 261 -15.10 -7.65 11.26
C VAL A 261 -15.69 -6.91 12.46
N LEU A 262 -15.17 -5.74 12.80
CA LEU A 262 -15.67 -4.92 13.91
C LEU A 262 -17.16 -4.56 13.73
N GLN A 263 -17.57 -4.23 12.51
CA GLN A 263 -18.97 -3.95 12.17
C GLN A 263 -19.86 -5.18 12.35
N GLN A 264 -19.38 -6.38 12.02
CA GLN A 264 -20.16 -7.61 12.21
C GLN A 264 -20.32 -7.91 13.71
N LEU A 265 -19.25 -7.73 14.48
CA LEU A 265 -19.24 -7.92 15.93
C LEU A 265 -19.92 -6.77 16.70
N LYS A 266 -20.34 -5.69 16.02
CA LYS A 266 -20.92 -4.48 16.63
C LYS A 266 -20.01 -3.81 17.67
N ILE A 267 -18.70 -3.90 17.46
CA ILE A 267 -17.64 -3.27 18.27
C ILE A 267 -16.86 -2.22 17.47
N ASP A 268 -17.48 -1.68 16.44
CA ASP A 268 -16.92 -0.73 15.47
C ASP A 268 -16.82 0.71 16.00
N ASN A 269 -16.64 0.91 17.30
CA ASN A 269 -16.42 2.22 17.92
C ASN A 269 -15.23 2.18 18.91
N PRO A 270 -14.58 3.32 19.17
CA PRO A 270 -13.39 3.40 20.03
C PRO A 270 -13.58 2.82 21.43
N ARG A 271 -14.75 3.04 22.05
CA ARG A 271 -15.03 2.55 23.40
C ARG A 271 -15.10 1.02 23.44
N ALA A 272 -15.83 0.42 22.52
CA ALA A 272 -16.00 -1.03 22.45
C ALA A 272 -14.70 -1.72 22.04
N LEU A 273 -14.04 -1.23 20.99
CA LEU A 273 -12.77 -1.78 20.54
C LEU A 273 -11.65 -1.55 21.57
N GLY A 274 -11.60 -0.39 22.21
CA GLY A 274 -10.59 -0.08 23.22
C GLY A 274 -10.60 -1.07 24.39
N ALA A 275 -11.78 -1.43 24.89
CA ALA A 275 -11.92 -2.43 25.94
C ALA A 275 -11.39 -3.82 25.54
N VAL A 276 -11.53 -4.20 24.26
CA VAL A 276 -10.92 -5.42 23.72
C VAL A 276 -9.40 -5.25 23.62
N LEU A 277 -8.93 -4.12 23.09
CA LEU A 277 -7.52 -3.88 22.83
C LEU A 277 -6.70 -3.72 24.11
N ASP A 278 -7.29 -3.24 25.20
CA ASP A 278 -6.66 -3.20 26.53
C ASP A 278 -6.29 -4.60 27.00
N ASN A 279 -7.20 -5.57 26.85
CA ASN A 279 -6.94 -6.96 27.18
C ASN A 279 -5.96 -7.61 26.17
N TRP A 280 -6.12 -7.33 24.88
CA TRP A 280 -5.22 -7.81 23.83
C TRP A 280 -3.75 -7.36 24.05
N LYS A 281 -3.55 -6.09 24.43
CA LYS A 281 -2.23 -5.49 24.69
C LYS A 281 -1.57 -6.02 25.96
N SER A 282 -2.36 -6.57 26.90
CA SER A 282 -1.83 -7.14 28.14
C SER A 282 -0.93 -8.37 27.92
N ASP A 283 -1.08 -9.08 26.79
CA ASP A 283 -0.18 -10.13 26.34
C ASP A 283 0.86 -9.56 25.36
N PRO A 284 2.15 -9.45 25.77
CA PRO A 284 3.19 -8.87 24.92
C PRO A 284 3.43 -9.65 23.61
N THR A 285 3.06 -10.94 23.56
CA THR A 285 3.21 -11.75 22.34
C THR A 285 2.30 -11.30 21.22
N ASN A 286 1.24 -10.54 21.53
CA ASN A 286 0.32 -10.03 20.52
C ASN A 286 0.90 -8.87 19.70
N LEU A 287 1.81 -8.10 20.30
CA LEU A 287 2.54 -7.01 19.62
C LEU A 287 3.68 -7.51 18.74
N THR A 288 4.08 -8.79 18.88
CA THR A 288 5.11 -9.41 18.03
C THR A 288 4.51 -10.26 16.90
N LYS A 289 3.20 -10.53 16.93
CA LYS A 289 2.48 -11.24 15.86
C LYS A 289 2.08 -10.26 14.76
N TYR A 290 2.59 -10.48 13.56
CA TYR A 290 2.28 -9.66 12.39
C TYR A 290 1.66 -10.50 11.26
N PRO A 291 0.71 -9.93 10.49
CA PRO A 291 0.21 -8.55 10.56
C PRO A 291 -0.61 -8.22 11.83
N LEU A 292 -0.58 -6.97 12.28
CA LEU A 292 -1.28 -6.48 13.48
C LEU A 292 -2.79 -6.77 13.41
N VAL A 293 -3.41 -6.52 12.26
CA VAL A 293 -4.82 -6.84 12.01
C VAL A 293 -5.09 -8.32 12.24
N HIS A 294 -4.18 -9.21 11.84
CA HIS A 294 -4.36 -10.65 12.04
C HIS A 294 -4.27 -11.01 13.53
N SER A 295 -3.34 -10.39 14.26
CA SER A 295 -3.23 -10.54 15.72
C SER A 295 -4.51 -10.09 16.44
N VAL A 296 -5.04 -8.91 16.10
CA VAL A 296 -6.28 -8.37 16.70
C VAL A 296 -7.50 -9.21 16.34
N VAL A 297 -7.66 -9.59 15.07
CA VAL A 297 -8.80 -10.41 14.64
C VAL A 297 -8.72 -11.82 15.23
N GLY A 298 -7.52 -12.41 15.30
CA GLY A 298 -7.29 -13.69 15.97
C GLY A 298 -7.72 -13.66 17.44
N TYR A 299 -7.35 -12.60 18.17
CA TYR A 299 -7.79 -12.41 19.55
C TYR A 299 -9.31 -12.20 19.69
N LEU A 300 -9.91 -11.40 18.79
CA LEU A 300 -11.37 -11.21 18.74
C LEU A 300 -12.11 -12.53 18.51
N PHE A 301 -11.53 -13.46 17.76
CA PHE A 301 -12.11 -14.78 17.54
C PHE A 301 -11.86 -15.71 18.73
N GLU A 302 -10.65 -15.76 19.29
CA GLU A 302 -10.35 -16.60 20.46
C GLU A 302 -11.21 -16.26 21.69
N THR A 303 -11.55 -14.98 21.86
CA THR A 303 -12.36 -14.50 23.00
C THR A 303 -13.86 -14.69 22.84
N ASN A 304 -14.37 -14.90 21.61
CA ASN A 304 -15.79 -15.07 21.32
C ASN A 304 -16.15 -16.55 21.13
N GLU A 305 -16.10 -17.38 22.20
CA GLU A 305 -16.52 -18.80 22.31
C GLU A 305 -16.59 -19.69 21.04
N GLN A 306 -15.82 -20.79 21.06
CA GLN A 306 -15.99 -21.91 20.12
C GLN A 306 -17.34 -22.61 20.37
N VAL A 307 -18.16 -22.78 19.34
CA VAL A 307 -19.27 -23.75 19.38
C VAL A 307 -18.82 -24.99 18.61
N GLU A 308 -19.28 -26.16 19.06
CA GLU A 308 -18.82 -27.50 18.69
C GLU A 308 -19.04 -27.94 17.22
N ASP A 309 -19.73 -27.14 16.39
CA ASP A 309 -20.00 -27.50 14.98
C ASP A 309 -19.47 -26.43 13.98
N PRO A 310 -18.45 -26.78 13.15
CA PRO A 310 -17.88 -25.92 12.11
C PRO A 310 -18.86 -25.35 11.08
N LEU A 311 -19.98 -26.04 10.85
CA LEU A 311 -21.02 -25.60 9.91
C LEU A 311 -21.99 -24.61 10.57
N SER A 312 -22.31 -24.79 11.85
CA SER A 312 -23.30 -23.98 12.59
C SER A 312 -22.72 -22.89 13.51
N SER A 313 -21.40 -22.71 13.58
CA SER A 313 -20.82 -21.58 14.29
C SER A 313 -19.43 -21.17 13.80
N PRO A 314 -19.21 -19.86 13.58
CA PRO A 314 -17.87 -19.44 13.14
C PRO A 314 -17.42 -18.03 13.52
N TYR A 315 -17.81 -17.51 14.69
CA TYR A 315 -17.52 -16.14 15.10
C TYR A 315 -18.39 -15.08 14.41
N SER A 316 -19.68 -15.21 14.70
CA SER A 316 -20.74 -14.19 14.67
C SER A 316 -21.49 -13.97 13.35
N LEU A 317 -22.58 -14.72 13.20
CA LEU A 317 -23.93 -14.16 13.10
C LEU A 317 -24.90 -15.34 13.27
N GLN A 318 -25.63 -15.36 14.38
CA GLN A 318 -26.75 -16.31 14.58
C GLN A 318 -27.74 -16.21 13.40
N ALA A 319 -27.86 -15.02 12.80
CA ALA A 319 -28.64 -14.76 11.59
C ALA A 319 -28.07 -15.39 10.29
N LEU A 320 -26.78 -15.75 10.22
CA LEU A 320 -26.23 -16.51 9.07
C LEU A 320 -26.57 -18.00 9.16
N ASN A 321 -26.75 -18.53 10.37
CA ASN A 321 -26.93 -19.95 10.64
C ASN A 321 -28.39 -20.35 10.85
N GLU A 322 -29.29 -19.41 11.17
CA GLU A 322 -30.72 -19.70 11.23
C GLU A 322 -31.33 -19.79 9.83
N LYS A 323 -31.34 -21.01 9.30
CA LYS A 323 -32.10 -21.48 8.14
C LYS A 323 -31.71 -20.82 6.82
N PHE A 324 -30.62 -21.30 6.23
CA PHE A 324 -30.34 -21.11 4.81
C PHE A 324 -31.48 -21.74 3.99
N LYS A 325 -32.52 -20.95 3.67
CA LYS A 325 -33.63 -21.38 2.80
C LYS A 325 -33.13 -21.32 1.36
N GLY A 326 -32.84 -22.47 0.78
CA GLY A 326 -32.39 -22.59 -0.60
C GLY A 326 -32.22 -24.05 -1.00
N THR A 327 -32.06 -24.27 -2.29
CA THR A 327 -31.67 -25.54 -2.90
C THR A 327 -30.25 -25.93 -2.48
N GLU A 328 -29.89 -27.22 -2.62
CA GLU A 328 -28.56 -27.72 -2.28
C GLU A 328 -27.43 -27.02 -3.08
N THR A 329 -27.71 -26.66 -4.34
CA THR A 329 -26.81 -25.90 -5.22
C THR A 329 -26.61 -24.46 -4.73
N GLU A 330 -27.66 -23.78 -4.24
CA GLU A 330 -27.56 -22.44 -3.64
C GLU A 330 -26.73 -22.45 -2.35
N GLN A 331 -26.90 -23.47 -1.51
CA GLN A 331 -26.08 -23.66 -0.31
C GLN A 331 -24.61 -23.88 -0.67
N LEU A 332 -24.33 -24.74 -1.65
CA LEU A 332 -22.98 -25.00 -2.14
C LEU A 332 -22.33 -23.77 -2.77
N SER A 333 -23.06 -23.00 -3.56
CA SER A 333 -22.57 -21.76 -4.18
C SER A 333 -22.07 -20.78 -3.12
N VAL A 334 -22.78 -20.65 -1.99
CA VAL A 334 -22.37 -19.76 -0.91
C VAL A 334 -21.15 -20.28 -0.16
N LEU A 335 -21.05 -21.59 0.09
CA LEU A 335 -19.85 -22.18 0.67
C LEU A 335 -18.63 -22.00 -0.25
N CYS A 336 -18.78 -22.23 -1.55
CA CYS A 336 -17.75 -21.98 -2.55
C CYS A 336 -17.31 -20.51 -2.54
N ARG A 337 -18.25 -19.56 -2.46
CA ARG A 337 -17.93 -18.12 -2.39
C ARG A 337 -17.16 -17.76 -1.13
N ILE A 338 -17.54 -18.33 0.02
CA ILE A 338 -16.83 -18.15 1.28
C ILE A 338 -15.39 -18.68 1.16
N LEU A 339 -15.22 -19.89 0.63
CA LEU A 339 -13.92 -20.51 0.42
C LEU A 339 -13.09 -19.73 -0.61
N ALA A 340 -13.71 -19.15 -1.64
CA ALA A 340 -13.02 -18.31 -2.62
C ALA A 340 -12.34 -17.12 -1.95
N TYR A 341 -13.05 -16.42 -1.04
CA TYR A 341 -12.48 -15.34 -0.26
C TYR A 341 -11.43 -15.82 0.75
N ALA A 342 -11.64 -16.96 1.40
CA ALA A 342 -10.67 -17.54 2.34
C ALA A 342 -9.37 -17.96 1.66
N CYS A 343 -9.45 -18.43 0.42
CA CYS A 343 -8.31 -18.85 -0.40
C CYS A 343 -7.65 -17.71 -1.18
N GLU A 344 -8.07 -16.44 -1.00
CA GLU A 344 -7.36 -15.30 -1.60
C GLU A 344 -5.94 -15.22 -1.03
N PRO A 345 -4.90 -15.00 -1.85
CA PRO A 345 -3.52 -14.91 -1.38
C PRO A 345 -3.32 -13.89 -0.26
N ASP A 346 -4.00 -12.74 -0.35
CA ASP A 346 -3.93 -11.69 0.66
C ASP A 346 -4.52 -12.17 2.01
N THR A 347 -5.56 -13.01 1.98
CA THR A 347 -6.31 -13.48 3.16
C THR A 347 -5.64 -14.70 3.79
N LEU A 348 -5.22 -15.65 2.96
CA LEU A 348 -4.58 -16.90 3.36
C LEU A 348 -3.11 -16.71 3.77
N GLY A 349 -2.44 -15.69 3.21
CA GLY A 349 -1.04 -15.41 3.46
C GLY A 349 -0.13 -16.52 2.93
N ARG A 350 0.71 -17.10 3.81
CA ARG A 350 1.70 -18.14 3.45
C ARG A 350 1.21 -19.57 3.69
N VAL A 351 -0.04 -19.75 4.09
CA VAL A 351 -0.56 -21.09 4.40
C VAL A 351 -0.74 -21.88 3.09
N SER A 352 -0.10 -23.04 3.01
CA SER A 352 -0.25 -23.94 1.86
C SER A 352 -1.50 -24.79 2.01
N LEU A 353 -2.36 -24.79 0.99
CA LEU A 353 -3.55 -25.65 0.91
C LEU A 353 -3.22 -27.07 0.44
N GLN A 354 -1.96 -27.35 0.07
CA GLN A 354 -1.49 -28.67 -0.37
C GLN A 354 -2.33 -29.30 -1.51
N GLY A 355 -2.84 -28.47 -2.42
CA GLY A 355 -3.65 -28.92 -3.57
C GLY A 355 -5.11 -29.25 -3.26
N ARG A 356 -5.59 -29.02 -2.03
CA ARG A 356 -6.99 -29.26 -1.64
C ARG A 356 -8.01 -28.38 -2.39
N ASP A 357 -7.55 -27.24 -2.90
CA ASP A 357 -8.33 -26.30 -3.69
C ASP A 357 -8.30 -26.60 -5.20
N ASP A 358 -7.43 -27.49 -5.68
CA ASP A 358 -7.23 -27.75 -7.12
C ASP A 358 -8.52 -28.15 -7.85
N LEU A 359 -9.31 -29.03 -7.23
CA LEU A 359 -10.57 -29.51 -7.82
C LEU A 359 -11.57 -28.34 -7.93
N LEU A 360 -11.69 -27.54 -6.88
CA LEU A 360 -12.61 -26.41 -6.84
C LEU A 360 -12.17 -25.27 -7.77
N ARG A 361 -10.85 -25.07 -7.96
CA ARG A 361 -10.31 -24.14 -8.97
C ARG A 361 -10.55 -24.64 -10.39
N LYS A 362 -10.33 -25.93 -10.66
CA LYS A 362 -10.62 -26.53 -11.97
C LYS A 362 -12.11 -26.46 -12.31
N ALA A 363 -12.98 -26.60 -11.32
CA ALA A 363 -14.42 -26.42 -11.47
C ALA A 363 -14.84 -24.95 -11.61
N GLY A 364 -13.92 -23.99 -11.46
CA GLY A 364 -14.22 -22.55 -11.59
C GLY A 364 -15.08 -21.99 -10.46
N VAL A 365 -15.17 -22.67 -9.31
CA VAL A 365 -16.06 -22.28 -8.20
C VAL A 365 -15.36 -21.51 -7.08
N LEU A 366 -14.01 -21.45 -7.09
CA LEU A 366 -13.20 -20.59 -6.20
C LEU A 366 -12.83 -19.25 -6.85
N THR A 367 -13.80 -18.61 -7.49
CA THR A 367 -13.61 -17.30 -8.13
C THR A 367 -14.23 -16.22 -7.26
N VAL A 368 -13.42 -15.21 -6.89
CA VAL A 368 -13.88 -14.14 -6.03
C VAL A 368 -14.70 -13.13 -6.80
N GLY A 369 -15.82 -12.69 -6.21
CA GLY A 369 -16.64 -11.61 -6.73
C GLY A 369 -17.75 -12.04 -7.68
N GLU A 370 -17.61 -13.21 -8.30
CA GLU A 370 -18.63 -13.89 -9.11
C GLU A 370 -19.46 -14.86 -8.25
N GLU A 371 -20.70 -15.14 -8.68
CA GLU A 371 -21.52 -16.15 -8.01
C GLU A 371 -21.11 -17.54 -8.53
N PRO A 372 -20.63 -18.46 -7.68
CA PRO A 372 -20.20 -19.77 -8.14
C PRO A 372 -21.36 -20.54 -8.76
N ASN A 373 -21.20 -20.99 -10.00
CA ASN A 373 -22.19 -21.82 -10.68
C ASN A 373 -21.84 -23.30 -10.52
N VAL A 374 -22.55 -24.00 -9.64
CA VAL A 374 -22.40 -25.44 -9.43
C VAL A 374 -23.40 -26.16 -10.31
N SER A 375 -22.91 -26.82 -11.37
CA SER A 375 -23.70 -27.70 -12.25
C SER A 375 -24.35 -28.84 -11.46
N GLU A 376 -25.63 -29.15 -11.76
CA GLU A 376 -26.37 -30.25 -11.11
C GLU A 376 -25.65 -31.60 -11.21
N ASN A 377 -24.89 -31.83 -12.29
CA ASN A 377 -24.16 -33.08 -12.51
C ASN A 377 -22.92 -33.23 -11.62
N ASP A 378 -22.37 -32.12 -11.11
CA ASP A 378 -21.11 -32.09 -10.35
C ASP A 378 -21.33 -31.85 -8.85
N VAL A 379 -22.58 -31.64 -8.42
CA VAL A 379 -22.98 -31.30 -7.04
C VAL A 379 -22.32 -32.20 -6.01
N LYS A 380 -22.33 -33.52 -6.24
CA LYS A 380 -21.78 -34.49 -5.28
C LYS A 380 -20.26 -34.33 -5.10
N GLN A 381 -19.53 -34.22 -6.21
CA GLN A 381 -18.07 -34.11 -6.18
C GLN A 381 -17.61 -32.75 -5.64
N VAL A 382 -18.28 -31.67 -6.05
CA VAL A 382 -18.03 -30.31 -5.53
C VAL A 382 -18.33 -30.26 -4.04
N LYS A 383 -19.44 -30.88 -3.58
CA LYS A 383 -19.80 -30.92 -2.16
C LYS A 383 -18.74 -31.64 -1.32
N GLU A 384 -18.26 -32.79 -1.76
CA GLU A 384 -17.19 -33.52 -1.06
C GLU A 384 -15.92 -32.67 -0.95
N ALA A 385 -15.50 -32.01 -2.04
CA ALA A 385 -14.32 -31.14 -2.05
C ALA A 385 -14.50 -29.86 -1.19
N VAL A 386 -15.69 -29.26 -1.21
CA VAL A 386 -16.05 -28.12 -0.34
C VAL A 386 -15.97 -28.52 1.13
N LEU A 387 -16.53 -29.68 1.50
CA LEU A 387 -16.52 -30.16 2.88
C LEU A 387 -15.10 -30.51 3.35
N ASP A 388 -14.28 -31.14 2.50
CA ASP A 388 -12.87 -31.42 2.82
C ASP A 388 -12.10 -30.13 3.10
N LEU A 389 -12.16 -29.15 2.18
CA LEU A 389 -11.45 -27.89 2.33
C LEU A 389 -11.97 -27.08 3.52
N TRP A 390 -13.29 -27.06 3.74
CA TRP A 390 -13.90 -26.38 4.88
C TRP A 390 -13.47 -26.98 6.21
N ASN A 391 -13.55 -28.31 6.35
CA ASN A 391 -13.12 -29.00 7.56
C ASN A 391 -11.64 -28.77 7.81
N TRP A 392 -10.82 -28.84 6.76
CA TRP A 392 -9.38 -28.54 6.87
C TRP A 392 -9.13 -27.15 7.42
N PHE A 393 -9.87 -26.12 6.99
CA PHE A 393 -9.76 -24.77 7.56
C PHE A 393 -10.25 -24.71 9.02
N ALA A 394 -11.39 -25.33 9.31
CA ALA A 394 -12.03 -25.25 10.61
C ALA A 394 -11.25 -25.98 11.71
N THR A 395 -10.65 -27.13 11.39
CA THR A 395 -9.89 -27.95 12.33
C THR A 395 -8.38 -27.70 12.23
N ASN A 396 -7.94 -26.73 11.43
CA ASN A 396 -6.51 -26.42 11.30
C ASN A 396 -5.96 -25.85 12.61
N GLU A 397 -4.81 -26.36 13.03
CA GLU A 397 -4.10 -25.79 14.17
C GLU A 397 -3.58 -24.37 13.85
N SER A 398 -3.26 -24.09 12.58
CA SER A 398 -2.83 -22.76 12.11
C SER A 398 -3.91 -21.72 12.37
N LYS A 399 -3.51 -20.65 13.07
CA LYS A 399 -4.38 -19.50 13.35
C LYS A 399 -4.68 -18.72 12.07
N GLU A 400 -3.74 -18.68 11.14
CA GLU A 400 -3.84 -18.02 9.84
C GLU A 400 -4.90 -18.69 8.96
N ALA A 401 -4.95 -20.02 8.93
CA ALA A 401 -6.00 -20.75 8.21
C ALA A 401 -7.39 -20.47 8.79
N ARG A 402 -7.54 -20.54 10.12
CA ARG A 402 -8.82 -20.25 10.79
C ARG A 402 -9.28 -18.80 10.59
N LEU A 403 -8.33 -17.85 10.64
CA LEU A 403 -8.57 -16.44 10.34
C LEU A 403 -9.06 -16.23 8.91
N ALA A 404 -8.41 -16.89 7.93
CA ALA A 404 -8.77 -16.80 6.53
C ALA A 404 -10.22 -17.26 6.29
N LEU A 405 -10.62 -18.38 6.91
CA LEU A 405 -12.00 -18.85 6.87
C LEU A 405 -12.97 -17.84 7.51
N GLY A 406 -12.63 -17.26 8.66
CA GLY A 406 -13.45 -16.23 9.32
C GLY A 406 -13.69 -15.00 8.44
N ILE A 407 -12.64 -14.49 7.79
CA ILE A 407 -12.73 -13.38 6.84
C ILE A 407 -13.61 -13.76 5.64
N GLY A 408 -13.38 -14.95 5.08
CA GLY A 408 -14.15 -15.48 3.95
C GLY A 408 -15.63 -15.59 4.26
N ARG A 409 -16.00 -16.08 5.45
CA ARG A 409 -17.40 -16.18 5.91
C ARG A 409 -18.05 -14.83 6.05
N SER A 410 -17.33 -13.89 6.66
CA SER A 410 -17.82 -12.54 6.85
C SER A 410 -18.14 -11.92 5.48
N ARG A 411 -17.26 -12.00 4.48
CA ARG A 411 -17.48 -11.38 3.14
C ARG A 411 -18.47 -12.17 2.28
N GLY A 412 -18.28 -13.48 2.19
CA GLY A 412 -19.04 -14.39 1.32
C GLY A 412 -20.42 -14.75 1.85
N GLY A 413 -20.70 -14.63 3.15
CA GLY A 413 -22.00 -15.00 3.73
C GLY A 413 -23.13 -14.01 3.45
N LYS A 414 -22.84 -12.70 3.39
CA LYS A 414 -23.86 -11.63 3.40
C LYS A 414 -24.63 -11.45 2.09
N ARG A 415 -24.03 -11.80 0.93
CA ARG A 415 -24.70 -11.69 -0.38
C ARG A 415 -25.87 -12.65 -0.55
N ALA A 416 -25.91 -13.73 0.23
CA ALA A 416 -26.99 -14.73 0.19
C ALA A 416 -28.38 -14.18 0.59
N TRP A 417 -28.41 -13.09 1.36
CA TRP A 417 -29.65 -12.54 1.94
C TRP A 417 -30.17 -11.31 1.20
N ARG A 418 -29.53 -10.90 0.09
CA ARG A 418 -30.02 -9.83 -0.78
C ARG A 418 -30.83 -10.42 -1.93
N LYS A 419 -31.98 -11.02 -1.62
CA LYS A 419 -33.10 -11.22 -2.54
C LYS A 419 -34.39 -10.99 -1.81
#